data_AF-A0A3N5I2N3-F1
#
_entry.id   AF-A0A3N5I2N3-F1
#
_cell.length_a   1.000
_cell.length_b   1.000
_cell.length_c   1.000
_cell.angle_alpha   90.00
_cell.angle_beta   90.00
_cell.angle_gamma   90.00
#
_symmetry.space_group_name_H-M   'P 1'
#
loop_
_entity.id
_entity.type
_entity.pdbx_description
1 polymer ?
#
loop_
_entity_poly.entity_id
_entity_poly.type
_entity_poly.pdbx_seq_one_letter_code
_entity_poly.pdbx_strand_id
1 'polypeptide(L)'
;AAVPGATLGINVLKNDARAALAVACAVGAHFIRVNVHAGAVVADQGLVQADAYHTLRDRRLLGADIRIFADVGGKHASPLAPVDLEQHARDLRHRGLADGLVVSGPATGAATSLTDVKRVRSAVPDVPVLVGSGATPDTAAELLSIADGLIVGTAIKRNGDVASPVDPERVRRLVAATR
;
A
#
# COMPACT_ATOMS: atom_id res chain seq x y z
N ALA A 1 13.10 -22.90 1.05
CA ALA A 1 12.55 -21.77 0.28
C ALA A 1 12.93 -20.47 0.99
N ALA A 2 13.22 -19.38 0.25
CA ALA A 2 13.58 -18.09 0.83
C ALA A 2 12.37 -17.31 1.41
N VAL A 3 11.15 -17.83 1.21
CA VAL A 3 9.89 -17.23 1.69
C VAL A 3 9.59 -17.73 3.10
N PRO A 4 9.18 -16.84 4.03
CA PRO A 4 8.73 -17.26 5.35
C PRO A 4 7.43 -18.07 5.26
N GLY A 5 7.04 -18.75 6.35
CA GLY A 5 5.73 -19.40 6.45
C GLY A 5 4.52 -18.44 6.45
N ALA A 6 4.77 -17.12 6.47
CA ALA A 6 3.77 -16.07 6.38
C ALA A 6 3.74 -15.47 4.96
N THR A 7 2.63 -14.83 4.59
CA THR A 7 2.50 -14.10 3.32
C THR A 7 3.57 -13.01 3.22
N LEU A 8 4.35 -13.06 2.15
CA LEU A 8 5.36 -12.07 1.81
C LEU A 8 4.88 -11.19 0.66
N GLY A 9 5.13 -9.88 0.76
CA GLY A 9 4.98 -8.94 -0.35
C GLY A 9 6.22 -8.06 -0.54
N ILE A 10 6.43 -7.61 -1.76
CA ILE A 10 7.62 -6.82 -2.16
C ILE A 10 7.20 -5.38 -2.49
N ASN A 11 8.01 -4.41 -2.06
CA ASN A 11 7.88 -3.03 -2.50
C ASN A 11 9.25 -2.53 -2.94
N VAL A 12 9.36 -2.04 -4.18
CA VAL A 12 10.53 -1.33 -4.69
C VAL A 12 10.10 0.09 -5.01
N LEU A 13 10.60 1.05 -4.22
CA LEU A 13 10.13 2.43 -4.27
C LEU A 13 10.53 3.10 -5.60
N LYS A 14 9.73 4.03 -6.14
CA LYS A 14 8.32 4.37 -5.82
C LYS A 14 7.33 3.77 -6.82
N ASN A 15 7.77 3.60 -8.06
CA ASN A 15 6.99 3.13 -9.20
C ASN A 15 7.67 1.96 -9.93
N ASP A 16 8.75 1.38 -9.38
CA ASP A 16 9.45 0.24 -10.01
C ASP A 16 8.74 -1.09 -9.70
N ALA A 17 7.47 -1.14 -10.11
CA ALA A 17 6.62 -2.31 -9.96
C ALA A 17 7.14 -3.52 -10.74
N ARG A 18 7.89 -3.29 -11.83
CA ARG A 18 8.48 -4.34 -12.66
C ARG A 18 9.61 -5.06 -11.94
N ALA A 19 10.52 -4.32 -11.29
CA ALA A 19 11.53 -4.95 -10.43
C ALA A 19 10.88 -5.65 -9.24
N ALA A 20 9.89 -5.02 -8.58
CA ALA A 20 9.14 -5.64 -7.49
C ALA A 20 8.49 -6.98 -7.91
N LEU A 21 7.89 -7.01 -9.11
CA LEU A 21 7.29 -8.20 -9.68
C LEU A 21 8.33 -9.28 -9.99
N ALA A 22 9.46 -8.91 -10.60
CA ALA A 22 10.55 -9.84 -10.90
C ALA A 22 11.11 -10.49 -9.63
N VAL A 23 11.36 -9.69 -8.58
CA VAL A 23 11.79 -10.17 -7.27
C VAL A 23 10.74 -11.09 -6.67
N ALA A 24 9.46 -10.67 -6.70
CA ALA A 24 8.37 -11.46 -6.15
C ALA A 24 8.22 -12.82 -6.84
N CYS A 25 8.33 -12.89 -8.18
CA CYS A 25 8.38 -14.14 -8.93
C CYS A 25 9.57 -15.01 -8.53
N ALA A 26 10.78 -14.42 -8.46
CA ALA A 26 12.01 -15.14 -8.19
C ALA A 26 12.02 -15.77 -6.79
N VAL A 27 11.46 -15.07 -5.79
CA VAL A 27 11.44 -15.57 -4.41
C VAL A 27 10.20 -16.39 -4.09
N GLY A 28 9.10 -16.24 -4.84
CA GLY A 28 7.80 -16.85 -4.50
C GLY A 28 6.96 -16.00 -3.53
N ALA A 29 7.01 -14.68 -3.65
CA ALA A 29 6.14 -13.78 -2.89
C ALA A 29 4.72 -13.72 -3.51
N HIS A 30 3.77 -13.17 -2.75
CA HIS A 30 2.33 -13.28 -3.07
C HIS A 30 1.74 -11.98 -3.62
N PHE A 31 2.38 -10.84 -3.32
CA PHE A 31 1.92 -9.54 -3.78
C PHE A 31 3.07 -8.55 -3.91
N ILE A 32 2.84 -7.48 -4.65
CA ILE A 32 3.66 -6.28 -4.65
C ILE A 32 2.86 -5.10 -4.16
N ARG A 33 3.54 -4.14 -3.51
CA ARG A 33 3.00 -2.81 -3.25
C ARG A 33 3.66 -1.80 -4.17
N VAL A 34 2.88 -0.93 -4.80
CA VAL A 34 3.35 0.09 -5.73
C VAL A 34 2.85 1.46 -5.29
N ASN A 35 3.76 2.38 -4.98
CA ASN A 35 3.36 3.70 -4.46
C ASN A 35 2.74 4.60 -5.54
N VAL A 36 3.16 4.45 -6.80
CA VAL A 36 2.63 5.21 -7.93
C VAL A 36 2.34 4.25 -9.09
N HIS A 37 1.15 3.65 -9.07
CA HIS A 37 0.71 2.69 -10.09
C HIS A 37 -0.17 3.32 -11.19
N ALA A 38 -0.74 4.50 -10.95
CA ALA A 38 -1.44 5.28 -11.97
C ALA A 38 -1.18 6.78 -11.80
N GLY A 39 -1.11 7.49 -12.92
CA GLY A 39 -0.87 8.93 -12.98
C GLY A 39 0.62 9.32 -12.92
N ALA A 40 0.86 10.58 -12.58
CA ALA A 40 2.20 11.12 -12.37
C ALA A 40 2.20 12.05 -11.15
N VAL A 41 3.28 12.02 -10.39
CA VAL A 41 3.44 12.80 -9.17
C VAL A 41 4.80 13.48 -9.15
N VAL A 42 4.88 14.61 -8.46
CA VAL A 42 6.15 15.24 -8.07
C VAL A 42 6.48 14.78 -6.65
N ALA A 43 7.69 14.26 -6.49
CA ALA A 43 8.21 13.71 -5.24
C ALA A 43 9.59 14.32 -4.93
N ASP A 44 10.15 13.92 -3.79
CA ASP A 44 11.56 14.16 -3.42
C ASP A 44 12.58 13.66 -4.47
N GLN A 45 12.17 12.70 -5.31
CA GLN A 45 12.95 12.15 -6.43
C GLN A 45 12.69 12.87 -7.78
N GLY A 46 11.92 13.95 -7.78
CA GLY A 46 11.49 14.65 -8.99
C GLY A 46 10.17 14.11 -9.57
N LEU A 47 10.03 14.13 -10.89
CA LEU A 47 8.84 13.63 -11.57
C LEU A 47 8.83 12.09 -11.60
N VAL A 48 7.81 11.49 -11.00
CA VAL A 48 7.59 10.04 -10.99
C VAL A 48 6.34 9.73 -11.82
N GLN A 49 6.50 8.90 -12.85
CA GLN A 49 5.43 8.52 -13.77
C GLN A 49 5.09 7.04 -13.61
N ALA A 50 3.81 6.71 -13.46
CA ALA A 50 3.38 5.32 -13.38
C ALA A 50 3.61 4.56 -14.69
N ASP A 51 3.82 3.25 -14.59
CA ASP A 51 3.90 2.34 -15.74
C ASP A 51 3.10 1.05 -15.51
N ALA A 52 1.82 1.19 -15.18
CA ALA A 52 0.92 0.05 -15.01
C ALA A 52 0.82 -0.80 -16.27
N TYR A 53 0.93 -0.19 -17.46
CA TYR A 53 0.82 -0.90 -18.73
C TYR A 53 1.87 -2.01 -18.85
N HIS A 54 3.16 -1.68 -18.68
CA HIS A 54 4.21 -2.70 -18.75
C HIS A 54 4.17 -3.64 -17.55
N THR A 55 3.85 -3.14 -16.35
CA THR A 55 3.70 -3.98 -15.16
C THR A 55 2.66 -5.09 -15.36
N LEU A 56 1.48 -4.75 -15.91
CA LEU A 56 0.41 -5.72 -16.16
C LEU A 56 0.75 -6.69 -17.29
N ARG A 57 1.45 -6.23 -18.34
CA ARG A 57 1.95 -7.10 -19.42
C ARG A 57 2.98 -8.08 -18.90
N ASP A 58 3.94 -7.63 -18.08
CA ASP A 58 4.95 -8.49 -17.49
C ASP A 58 4.32 -9.51 -16.55
N ARG A 59 3.36 -9.10 -15.70
CA ARG A 59 2.60 -10.03 -14.83
C ARG A 59 1.93 -11.14 -15.64
N ARG A 60 1.29 -10.78 -16.76
CA ARG A 60 0.66 -11.75 -17.66
C ARG A 60 1.68 -12.65 -18.36
N LEU A 61 2.78 -12.10 -18.88
CA LEU A 61 3.80 -12.84 -19.61
C LEU A 61 4.53 -13.85 -18.72
N LEU A 62 4.75 -13.48 -17.46
CA LEU A 62 5.36 -14.36 -16.46
C LEU A 62 4.39 -15.41 -15.90
N GLY A 63 3.09 -15.33 -16.24
CA GLY A 63 2.06 -16.18 -15.64
C GLY A 63 1.98 -16.02 -14.12
N ALA A 64 2.34 -14.84 -13.61
CA ALA A 64 2.52 -14.62 -12.18
C ALA A 64 1.17 -14.34 -11.49
N ASP A 65 0.80 -15.20 -10.54
CA ASP A 65 -0.33 -14.97 -9.64
C ASP A 65 0.08 -14.06 -8.46
N ILE A 66 0.54 -12.86 -8.80
CA ILE A 66 1.03 -11.86 -7.84
C ILE A 66 0.08 -10.68 -7.83
N ARG A 67 -0.50 -10.42 -6.66
CA ARG A 67 -1.45 -9.30 -6.46
C ARG A 67 -0.73 -7.96 -6.46
N ILE A 68 -1.38 -6.93 -6.99
CA ILE A 68 -0.86 -5.55 -7.02
C ILE A 68 -1.66 -4.69 -6.05
N PHE A 69 -1.02 -4.26 -4.97
CA PHE A 69 -1.56 -3.30 -4.01
C PHE A 69 -1.04 -1.91 -4.36
N ALA A 70 -1.92 -0.98 -4.69
CA ALA A 70 -1.50 0.35 -5.13
C ALA A 70 -1.89 1.45 -4.15
N ASP A 71 -0.97 2.39 -3.90
CA ASP A 71 -1.25 3.52 -3.01
C ASP A 71 -2.14 4.57 -3.69
N VAL A 72 -3.14 5.06 -2.96
CA VAL A 72 -3.99 6.18 -3.36
C VAL A 72 -3.44 7.48 -2.77
N GLY A 73 -3.44 8.56 -3.54
CA GLY A 73 -3.04 9.90 -3.11
C GLY A 73 -1.54 10.15 -2.98
N GLY A 74 -0.72 9.09 -2.94
CA GLY A 74 0.75 9.17 -2.95
C GLY A 74 1.33 9.70 -1.64
N LYS A 75 2.01 8.83 -0.88
CA LYS A 75 2.75 9.23 0.32
C LYS A 75 4.07 9.91 -0.08
N HIS A 76 4.40 11.05 0.52
CA HIS A 76 5.57 11.87 0.16
C HIS A 76 5.61 12.29 -1.32
N ALA A 77 4.45 12.54 -1.92
CA ALA A 77 4.33 12.99 -3.29
C ALA A 77 3.06 13.83 -3.47
N SER A 78 3.07 14.70 -4.48
CA SER A 78 1.92 15.50 -4.88
C SER A 78 1.57 15.19 -6.34
N PRO A 79 0.29 15.02 -6.71
CA PRO A 79 -0.11 14.86 -8.11
C PRO A 79 0.46 15.96 -9.01
N LEU A 80 0.92 15.61 -10.21
CA LEU A 80 1.45 16.57 -11.19
C LEU A 80 0.37 17.57 -11.64
N ALA A 81 -0.88 17.12 -11.69
CA ALA A 81 -2.06 17.95 -11.91
C ALA A 81 -3.12 17.59 -10.86
N PRO A 82 -4.08 18.50 -10.54
CA PRO A 82 -5.16 18.19 -9.61
C PRO A 82 -5.95 16.96 -10.06
N VAL A 83 -6.11 16.00 -9.16
CA VAL A 83 -6.91 14.79 -9.35
C VAL A 83 -7.66 14.52 -8.05
N ASP A 84 -8.97 14.32 -8.16
CA ASP A 84 -9.79 13.93 -7.01
C ASP A 84 -9.41 12.53 -6.52
N LEU A 85 -9.43 12.34 -5.20
CA LEU A 85 -9.04 11.07 -4.57
C LEU A 85 -9.85 9.88 -5.10
N GLU A 86 -11.16 10.06 -5.27
CA GLU A 86 -12.08 9.07 -5.83
C GLU A 86 -11.74 8.74 -7.28
N GLN A 87 -11.36 9.74 -8.07
CA GLN A 87 -10.95 9.54 -9.45
C GLN A 87 -9.64 8.76 -9.51
N HIS A 88 -8.66 9.11 -8.66
CA HIS A 88 -7.41 8.36 -8.57
C HIS A 88 -7.64 6.90 -8.17
N ALA A 89 -8.52 6.64 -7.19
CA ALA A 89 -8.91 5.29 -6.80
C ALA A 89 -9.55 4.49 -7.96
N ARG A 90 -10.45 5.11 -8.72
CA ARG A 90 -11.05 4.51 -9.92
C ARG A 90 -10.00 4.21 -10.99
N ASP A 91 -9.04 5.11 -11.22
CA ASP A 91 -7.98 4.87 -12.19
C ASP A 91 -7.08 3.73 -11.76
N LEU A 92 -6.68 3.66 -10.49
CA LEU A 92 -5.90 2.56 -9.94
C LEU A 92 -6.61 1.21 -10.12
N ARG A 93 -7.91 1.13 -9.82
CA ARG A 93 -8.69 -0.11 -9.94
C ARG A 93 -9.03 -0.45 -11.39
N HIS A 94 -9.59 0.47 -12.16
CA HIS A 94 -10.18 0.16 -13.47
C HIS A 94 -9.20 0.32 -14.64
N ARG A 95 -8.15 1.12 -14.50
CA ARG A 95 -7.09 1.27 -15.51
C ARG A 95 -5.82 0.55 -15.10
N GLY A 96 -5.42 0.69 -13.84
CA GLY A 96 -4.24 0.04 -13.25
C GLY A 96 -4.46 -1.43 -12.88
N LEU A 97 -5.71 -1.92 -12.86
CA LEU A 97 -6.08 -3.28 -12.46
C LEU A 97 -5.45 -3.69 -11.12
N ALA A 98 -5.40 -2.74 -10.17
CA ALA A 98 -4.94 -3.02 -8.81
C ALA A 98 -5.90 -3.98 -8.10
N ASP A 99 -5.34 -4.98 -7.42
CA ASP A 99 -6.06 -6.01 -6.66
C ASP A 99 -6.41 -5.54 -5.24
N GLY A 100 -5.75 -4.48 -4.77
CA GLY A 100 -5.98 -3.84 -3.49
C GLY A 100 -5.55 -2.38 -3.54
N LEU A 101 -6.19 -1.53 -2.75
CA LEU A 101 -5.81 -0.12 -2.62
C LEU A 101 -5.29 0.17 -1.21
N VAL A 102 -4.26 1.00 -1.10
CA VAL A 102 -3.68 1.42 0.17
C VAL A 102 -3.88 2.93 0.32
N VAL A 103 -4.68 3.33 1.30
CA VAL A 103 -4.86 4.74 1.67
C VAL A 103 -3.90 5.06 2.81
N SER A 104 -3.04 6.04 2.63
CA SER A 104 -2.06 6.45 3.64
C SER A 104 -2.16 7.95 3.89
N GLY A 105 -1.82 8.38 5.11
CA GLY A 105 -1.50 9.77 5.40
C GLY A 105 -0.31 10.29 4.58
N PRO A 106 -0.12 11.62 4.51
CA PRO A 106 0.81 12.26 3.57
C PRO A 106 2.28 11.93 3.85
N ALA A 107 2.62 11.51 5.07
CA ALA A 107 3.97 11.22 5.52
C ALA A 107 4.02 10.08 6.54
N THR A 108 5.21 9.54 6.80
CA THR A 108 5.41 8.50 7.83
C THR A 108 5.06 9.06 9.21
N GLY A 109 4.22 8.33 9.95
CA GLY A 109 3.71 8.77 11.25
C GLY A 109 2.48 9.67 11.18
N ALA A 110 2.15 10.24 10.02
CA ALA A 110 0.91 10.97 9.83
C ALA A 110 -0.27 9.99 9.73
N ALA A 111 -1.31 10.23 10.53
CA ALA A 111 -2.50 9.39 10.53
C ALA A 111 -3.24 9.48 9.19
N THR A 112 -3.88 8.37 8.80
CA THR A 112 -4.73 8.34 7.61
C THR A 112 -6.09 8.95 7.96
N SER A 113 -6.61 9.83 7.10
CA SER A 113 -7.93 10.41 7.25
C SER A 113 -9.02 9.35 7.07
N LEU A 114 -9.86 9.14 8.10
CA LEU A 114 -11.01 8.23 8.01
C LEU A 114 -11.99 8.65 6.89
N THR A 115 -12.10 9.95 6.65
CA THR A 115 -12.90 10.50 5.56
C THR A 115 -12.35 10.05 4.21
N ASP A 116 -11.04 10.08 4.01
CA ASP A 116 -10.42 9.66 2.75
C ASP A 116 -10.57 8.15 2.52
N VAL A 117 -10.46 7.34 3.58
CA VAL A 117 -10.74 5.89 3.51
C VAL A 117 -12.19 5.64 3.07
N LYS A 118 -13.16 6.35 3.65
CA LYS A 118 -14.59 6.24 3.28
C LYS A 118 -14.85 6.70 1.84
N ARG A 119 -14.20 7.77 1.39
CA ARG A 119 -14.30 8.27 0.01
C ARG A 119 -13.77 7.25 -0.99
N VAL A 120 -12.59 6.67 -0.73
CA VAL A 120 -12.00 5.62 -1.57
C VAL A 120 -12.89 4.38 -1.59
N ARG A 121 -13.34 3.88 -0.44
CA ARG A 121 -14.24 2.71 -0.37
C ARG A 121 -15.54 2.94 -1.15
N SER A 122 -16.14 4.11 -1.02
CA SER A 122 -17.36 4.46 -1.77
C SER A 122 -17.12 4.52 -3.29
N ALA A 123 -15.93 4.95 -3.73
CA ALA A 123 -15.60 5.06 -5.15
C ALA A 123 -15.34 3.71 -5.82
N VAL A 124 -14.87 2.72 -5.06
CA VAL A 124 -14.50 1.36 -5.52
C VAL A 124 -14.92 0.29 -4.50
N PRO A 125 -16.21 -0.05 -4.40
CA PRO A 125 -16.72 -0.91 -3.33
C PRO A 125 -16.23 -2.37 -3.40
N ASP A 126 -15.78 -2.82 -4.58
CA ASP A 126 -15.41 -4.21 -4.85
C ASP A 126 -13.90 -4.49 -4.72
N VAL A 127 -13.12 -3.57 -4.14
CA VAL A 127 -11.68 -3.73 -3.93
C VAL A 127 -11.33 -3.68 -2.45
N PRO A 128 -10.45 -4.57 -1.95
CA PRO A 128 -9.89 -4.43 -0.62
C PRO A 128 -9.21 -3.06 -0.45
N VAL A 129 -9.58 -2.33 0.60
CA VAL A 129 -9.01 -1.04 0.99
C VAL A 129 -8.25 -1.21 2.30
N LEU A 130 -6.94 -0.97 2.26
CA LEU A 130 -6.06 -1.05 3.41
C LEU A 130 -5.64 0.34 3.87
N VAL A 131 -5.36 0.49 5.16
CA VAL A 131 -4.77 1.71 5.72
C VAL A 131 -3.27 1.55 5.88
N GLY A 132 -2.50 2.46 5.29
CA GLY A 132 -1.03 2.38 5.22
C GLY A 132 -0.26 3.18 6.27
N SER A 133 -0.95 3.99 7.10
CA SER A 133 -0.33 4.74 8.20
C SER A 133 -1.30 5.12 9.31
N GLY A 134 -0.78 5.35 10.51
CA GLY A 134 -1.57 5.81 11.66
C GLY A 134 -2.17 4.70 12.53
N ALA A 135 -1.97 3.43 12.18
CA ALA A 135 -2.40 2.31 13.00
C ALA A 135 -1.55 2.16 14.27
N THR A 136 -2.19 2.27 15.41
CA THR A 136 -1.67 2.00 16.76
C THR A 136 -2.69 1.11 17.50
N PRO A 137 -2.37 0.55 18.69
CA PRO A 137 -3.37 -0.17 19.48
C PRO A 137 -4.63 0.66 19.74
N ASP A 138 -4.51 1.98 19.88
CA ASP A 138 -5.64 2.86 20.19
C ASP A 138 -6.52 3.16 18.95
N THR A 139 -5.96 3.12 17.73
CA THR A 139 -6.66 3.50 16.49
C THR A 139 -7.05 2.30 15.62
N ALA A 140 -6.47 1.12 15.85
CA ALA A 140 -6.59 -0.01 14.93
C ALA A 140 -8.03 -0.52 14.79
N ALA A 141 -8.80 -0.60 15.88
CA ALA A 141 -10.19 -1.04 15.85
C ALA A 141 -11.07 -0.09 15.01
N GLU A 142 -10.92 1.23 15.21
CA GLU A 142 -11.67 2.23 14.45
C GLU A 142 -11.30 2.17 12.96
N LEU A 143 -10.01 2.06 12.63
CA LEU A 143 -9.57 1.95 11.24
C LEU A 143 -10.13 0.68 10.57
N LEU A 144 -10.12 -0.46 11.26
CA LEU A 144 -10.68 -1.71 10.75
C LEU A 144 -12.20 -1.71 10.64
N SER A 145 -12.91 -0.80 11.32
CA SER A 145 -14.36 -0.65 11.11
C SER A 145 -14.72 -0.16 9.69
N ILE A 146 -13.74 0.41 8.96
CA ILE A 146 -13.92 0.97 7.61
C ILE A 146 -12.88 0.48 6.59
N ALA A 147 -11.90 -0.33 6.99
CA ALA A 147 -10.82 -0.84 6.15
C ALA A 147 -10.70 -2.36 6.28
N ASP A 148 -10.24 -3.04 5.23
CA ASP A 148 -10.12 -4.50 5.19
C ASP A 148 -8.78 -4.98 5.79
N GLY A 149 -7.85 -4.06 6.07
CA GLY A 149 -6.57 -4.38 6.67
C GLY A 149 -5.72 -3.14 6.97
N LEU A 150 -4.67 -3.36 7.75
CA LEU A 150 -3.72 -2.33 8.18
C LEU A 150 -2.29 -2.71 7.78
N ILE A 151 -1.51 -1.74 7.29
CA ILE A 151 -0.06 -1.87 7.14
C ILE A 151 0.59 -1.07 8.26
N VAL A 152 1.25 -1.77 9.18
CA VAL A 152 1.79 -1.17 10.40
C VAL A 152 3.32 -1.21 10.39
N GLY A 153 3.93 -0.04 10.57
CA GLY A 153 5.39 0.13 10.60
C GLY A 153 5.89 0.53 11.98
N THR A 154 6.03 1.82 12.22
CA THR A 154 6.67 2.38 13.44
C THR A 154 6.00 1.94 14.75
N ALA A 155 4.67 1.81 14.79
CA ALA A 155 3.97 1.46 16.02
C ALA A 155 4.40 0.10 16.63
N ILE A 156 4.81 -0.84 15.79
CA ILE A 156 5.28 -2.18 16.21
C ILE A 156 6.81 -2.25 16.38
N LYS A 157 7.55 -1.18 16.10
CA LYS A 157 9.00 -1.11 16.31
C LYS A 157 9.34 -0.60 17.70
N ARG A 158 10.50 -1.02 18.23
CA ARG A 158 10.97 -0.53 19.53
C ARG A 158 11.05 0.99 19.52
N ASN A 159 10.53 1.62 20.58
CA ASN A 159 10.47 3.06 20.76
C ASN A 159 9.77 3.85 19.61
N GLY A 160 9.02 3.18 18.73
CA GLY A 160 8.41 3.84 17.57
C GLY A 160 9.40 4.22 16.46
N ASP A 161 10.66 3.79 16.55
CA ASP A 161 11.72 4.18 15.62
C ASP A 161 11.75 3.26 14.39
N VAL A 162 11.79 3.85 13.18
CA VAL A 162 11.83 3.13 11.91
C VAL A 162 13.12 2.33 11.70
N ALA A 163 14.23 2.73 12.32
CA ALA A 163 15.50 2.00 12.24
C ALA A 163 15.55 0.83 13.23
N SER A 164 14.73 0.87 14.27
CA SER A 164 14.68 -0.16 15.32
C SER A 164 14.01 -1.46 14.85
N PRO A 165 14.34 -2.62 15.47
CA PRO A 165 13.69 -3.89 15.15
C PRO A 165 12.22 -3.88 15.60
N VAL A 166 11.45 -4.80 15.02
CA VAL A 166 10.08 -5.09 15.47
C VAL A 166 10.12 -5.63 16.91
N ASP A 167 9.21 -5.15 17.74
CA ASP A 167 9.00 -5.59 19.11
C ASP A 167 7.80 -6.56 19.18
N PRO A 168 8.02 -7.85 19.46
CA PRO A 168 6.93 -8.83 19.53
C PRO A 168 5.82 -8.46 20.50
N GLU A 169 6.13 -7.77 21.60
CA GLU A 169 5.14 -7.37 22.58
C GLU A 169 4.22 -6.27 22.05
N ARG A 170 4.78 -5.31 21.31
CA ARG A 170 3.99 -4.27 20.63
C ARG A 170 3.09 -4.88 19.55
N VAL A 171 3.57 -5.89 18.82
CA VAL A 171 2.75 -6.64 17.87
C VAL A 171 1.58 -7.33 18.58
N ARG A 172 1.81 -8.01 19.70
CA ARG A 172 0.73 -8.67 20.47
C ARG A 172 -0.32 -7.67 20.94
N ARG A 173 0.09 -6.52 21.46
CA ARG A 173 -0.83 -5.46 21.91
C ARG A 173 -1.68 -4.92 20.77
N LEU A 174 -1.07 -4.65 19.61
CA LEU A 174 -1.79 -4.22 18.42
C LEU A 174 -2.83 -5.26 18.00
N VAL A 175 -2.45 -6.54 17.89
CA VAL A 175 -3.37 -7.62 17.49
C VAL A 175 -4.49 -7.79 18.51
N ALA A 176 -4.20 -7.71 19.81
CA ALA A 176 -5.20 -7.79 20.87
C ALA A 176 -6.24 -6.65 20.78
N ALA A 177 -5.83 -5.45 20.38
CA ALA A 177 -6.72 -4.30 20.21
C ALA A 177 -7.64 -4.39 18.96
N THR A 178 -7.40 -5.36 18.08
CA THR A 178 -8.20 -5.58 16.85
C THR A 178 -9.15 -6.78 16.92
N ARG A 179 -9.15 -7.50 18.04
CA ARG A 179 -10.00 -8.67 18.30
C ARG A 179 -11.20 -8.26 19.13
#